data_AF-A0A7C6E008-F1
#
_entry.id   AF-A0A7C6E008-F1
#
_cell.length_a   1.000
_cell.length_b   1.000
_cell.length_c   1.000
_cell.angle_alpha   90.00
_cell.angle_beta   90.00
_cell.angle_gamma   90.00
#
_symmetry.space_group_name_H-M   'P 1'
#
loop_
_entity.id
_entity.type
_entity.pdbx_description
1 polymer ?
#
loop_
_entity_poly.entity_id
_entity_poly.type
_entity_poly.pdbx_seq_one_letter_code
_entity_poly.pdbx_strand_id
1 'polypeptide(L)'
;MLQCLEAKGLAFCYECDSYPKCDRFLEIANSCKEHGENLIENLRRIQSGQVEEWLEDEAEKWKCKKCGNPRTMHLEECHWCGVRSRQ
;
A
#
# COMPACT_ATOMS: atom_id res chain seq x y z
N MET A 1 -7.29 -11.97 4.66
CA MET A 1 -8.04 -10.70 4.48
C MET A 1 -9.14 -10.84 3.43
N LEU A 2 -8.83 -11.29 2.20
CA LEU A 2 -9.82 -11.46 1.13
C LEU A 2 -11.03 -12.33 1.54
N GLN A 3 -10.78 -13.49 2.13
CA GLN A 3 -11.85 -14.34 2.69
C GLN A 3 -12.75 -13.63 3.72
N CYS A 4 -12.21 -12.65 4.47
CA CYS A 4 -12.99 -11.87 5.43
C CYS A 4 -13.92 -10.87 4.75
N LEU A 5 -13.46 -10.26 3.65
CA LEU A 5 -14.24 -9.32 2.85
C LEU A 5 -15.33 -10.06 2.07
N GLU A 6 -14.98 -11.20 1.44
CA GLU A 6 -15.93 -12.08 0.75
C GLU A 6 -17.04 -12.56 1.68
N ALA A 7 -16.70 -13.05 2.88
CA ALA A 7 -17.68 -13.50 3.86
C ALA A 7 -18.62 -12.39 4.36
N LYS A 8 -18.20 -11.11 4.25
CA LYS A 8 -18.98 -9.94 4.64
C LYS A 8 -19.68 -9.26 3.45
N GLY A 9 -19.44 -9.72 2.22
CA GLY A 9 -19.95 -9.08 1.00
C GLY A 9 -19.38 -7.67 0.76
N LEU A 10 -18.15 -7.41 1.22
CA LEU A 10 -17.48 -6.12 1.09
C LEU A 10 -16.37 -6.20 0.03
N ALA A 11 -16.10 -5.10 -0.64
CA ALA A 11 -14.98 -4.97 -1.58
C ALA A 11 -13.72 -4.45 -0.89
N PHE A 12 -13.87 -3.57 0.11
CA PHE A 12 -12.76 -2.88 0.78
C PHE A 12 -12.89 -2.91 2.29
N CYS A 13 -11.74 -2.84 2.97
CA CYS A 13 -11.72 -2.77 4.43
C CYS A 13 -12.40 -1.51 4.98
N TYR A 14 -12.39 -0.39 4.25
CA TYR A 14 -13.03 0.85 4.70
C TYR A 14 -14.56 0.75 4.79
N GLU A 15 -15.17 -0.28 4.18
CA GLU A 15 -16.62 -0.54 4.23
C GLU A 15 -17.02 -1.35 5.46
N CYS A 16 -16.06 -1.89 6.21
CA CYS A 16 -16.31 -2.71 7.39
C CYS A 16 -16.52 -1.83 8.64
N ASP A 17 -17.56 -2.10 9.43
CA ASP A 17 -17.85 -1.37 10.68
C ASP A 17 -16.70 -1.39 11.71
N SER A 18 -15.83 -2.41 11.65
CA SER A 18 -14.67 -2.52 12.53
C SER A 18 -13.48 -1.67 12.07
N TYR A 19 -13.50 -1.12 10.85
CA TYR A 19 -12.44 -0.25 10.35
C TYR A 19 -12.51 1.14 11.02
N PRO A 20 -11.37 1.77 11.34
CA PRO A 20 -9.99 1.33 11.13
C PRO A 20 -9.42 0.46 12.26
N LYS A 21 -10.22 0.11 13.28
CA LYS A 21 -9.80 -0.60 14.50
C LYS A 21 -9.74 -2.14 14.35
N CYS A 22 -9.83 -2.65 13.13
CA CYS A 22 -9.83 -4.08 12.87
C CYS A 22 -8.41 -4.65 13.08
N ASP A 23 -8.22 -5.54 14.06
CA ASP A 23 -6.90 -6.09 14.41
C ASP A 23 -6.18 -6.73 13.21
N ARG A 24 -6.90 -7.52 12.40
CA ARG A 24 -6.35 -8.14 11.18
C ARG A 24 -5.90 -7.11 10.14
N PHE A 25 -6.60 -5.98 10.05
CA PHE A 25 -6.20 -4.90 9.17
C PHE A 25 -4.99 -4.15 9.75
N LEU A 26 -5.01 -3.83 11.04
CA LEU A 26 -3.94 -3.12 11.72
C LEU A 26 -2.62 -3.89 11.70
N GLU A 27 -2.64 -5.22 11.83
CA GLU A 27 -1.44 -6.06 11.69
C GLU A 27 -0.74 -5.83 10.36
N ILE A 28 -1.51 -5.83 9.27
CA ILE A 28 -1.00 -5.66 7.91
C ILE A 28 -0.63 -4.19 7.65
N ALA A 29 -1.45 -3.25 8.08
CA ALA A 29 -1.18 -1.83 7.96
C ALA A 29 0.10 -1.42 8.70
N ASN A 30 0.34 -1.97 9.88
CA ASN A 30 1.55 -1.70 10.66
C ASN A 30 2.79 -2.28 9.97
N SER A 31 2.73 -3.53 9.49
CA SER A 31 3.83 -4.12 8.71
C SER A 31 4.17 -3.30 7.46
N CYS A 32 3.15 -2.87 6.71
CA CYS A 32 3.36 -1.99 5.56
C CYS A 32 3.99 -0.65 5.95
N LYS A 33 3.58 -0.08 7.09
CA LYS A 33 4.09 1.20 7.61
C LYS A 33 5.57 1.16 7.96
N GLU A 34 6.08 0.04 8.47
CA GLU A 34 7.52 -0.18 8.71
C GLU A 34 8.35 -0.09 7.41
N HIS A 35 7.71 -0.33 6.27
CA HIS A 35 8.32 -0.23 4.95
C HIS A 35 7.99 1.07 4.22
N GLY A 36 7.38 2.05 4.89
CA GLY A 36 7.05 3.37 4.32
C GLY A 36 5.72 3.41 3.56
N GLU A 37 4.86 2.40 3.71
CA GLU A 37 3.55 2.33 3.07
C GLU A 37 2.42 2.61 4.06
N ASN A 38 1.46 3.48 3.71
CA ASN A 38 0.37 3.85 4.59
C ASN A 38 -0.97 3.36 4.02
N LEU A 39 -1.34 2.13 4.35
CA LEU A 39 -2.57 1.51 3.84
C LEU A 39 -3.86 2.27 4.23
N ILE A 40 -3.87 2.96 5.37
CA ILE A 40 -5.04 3.77 5.78
C ILE A 40 -5.22 4.94 4.82
N GLU A 41 -4.13 5.61 4.46
CA GLU A 41 -4.18 6.72 3.51
C GLU A 41 -4.52 6.23 2.10
N ASN A 42 -3.98 5.09 1.66
CA ASN A 42 -4.34 4.49 0.37
C ASN A 42 -5.84 4.20 0.29
N LEU A 43 -6.40 3.53 1.31
CA LEU A 43 -7.82 3.23 1.36
C LEU A 43 -8.68 4.50 1.41
N ARG A 44 -8.21 5.55 2.10
CA ARG A 44 -8.88 6.86 2.11
C ARG A 44 -8.93 7.48 0.70
N ARG A 45 -7.84 7.46 -0.06
CA ARG A 45 -7.79 8.02 -1.43
C ARG A 45 -8.64 7.22 -2.40
N ILE A 46 -8.66 5.90 -2.25
CA ILE A 46 -9.58 5.03 -3.02
C ILE A 46 -11.02 5.39 -2.70
N GLN A 47 -11.36 5.52 -1.41
CA GLN A 47 -12.71 5.89 -0.97
C GLN A 47 -13.14 7.28 -1.47
N SER A 48 -12.23 8.24 -1.56
CA SER A 48 -12.51 9.59 -2.07
C SER A 48 -12.58 9.67 -3.60
N GLY A 49 -12.35 8.56 -4.32
CA GLY A 49 -12.37 8.52 -5.78
C GLY A 49 -11.12 9.12 -6.43
N GLN A 50 -10.03 9.29 -5.68
CA GLN A 50 -8.75 9.83 -6.19
C GLN A 50 -7.82 8.71 -6.68
N VAL A 51 -8.38 7.70 -7.34
CA VAL A 51 -7.66 6.46 -7.66
C VAL A 51 -6.54 6.73 -8.67
N GLU A 52 -6.80 7.51 -9.70
CA GLU A 52 -5.82 7.81 -10.75
C GLU A 52 -4.64 8.62 -10.20
N GLU A 53 -4.92 9.72 -9.48
CA GLU A 53 -3.90 10.53 -8.81
C GLU A 53 -3.08 9.70 -7.82
N TRP A 54 -3.75 8.82 -7.07
CA TRP A 54 -3.09 7.94 -6.12
C TRP A 54 -2.16 6.93 -6.81
N LEU A 55 -2.59 6.34 -7.93
CA LEU A 55 -1.76 5.41 -8.70
C LEU A 55 -0.53 6.12 -9.31
N GLU A 56 -0.67 7.36 -9.77
CA GLU A 56 0.45 8.16 -10.27
C GLU A 56 1.47 8.46 -9.15
N ASP A 57 0.98 8.89 -7.98
CA ASP A 57 1.83 9.17 -6.81
C ASP A 57 2.55 7.91 -6.32
N GLU A 58 1.86 6.78 -6.24
CA GLU A 58 2.46 5.50 -5.82
C GLU A 58 3.48 5.00 -6.85
N ALA A 59 3.20 5.15 -8.15
CA ALA A 59 4.15 4.81 -9.19
C ALA A 59 5.44 5.65 -9.07
N GLU A 60 5.32 6.95 -8.78
CA GLU A 60 6.48 7.83 -8.62
C GLU A 60 7.26 7.55 -7.32
N LYS A 61 6.55 7.31 -6.21
CA LYS A 61 7.10 6.96 -4.90
C LYS A 61 7.93 5.68 -4.98
N TRP A 62 7.40 4.66 -5.65
CA TRP A 62 8.06 3.36 -5.76
C TRP A 62 8.99 3.24 -6.97
N LYS A 63 9.20 4.31 -7.75
CA LYS A 63 10.10 4.30 -8.90
C LYS A 63 11.58 4.32 -8.48
N CYS A 64 12.38 3.42 -9.06
CA CYS A 64 13.83 3.53 -8.95
C CYS A 64 14.33 4.76 -9.71
N LYS A 65 14.96 5.71 -9.01
CA LYS A 65 15.48 6.95 -9.62
C LYS A 65 16.65 6.71 -10.59
N LYS A 66 17.30 5.54 -10.57
CA LYS A 66 18.39 5.18 -11.50
C LYS A 66 17.87 4.54 -12.78
N CYS A 67 17.02 3.52 -12.67
CA CYS A 67 16.60 2.71 -13.83
C CYS A 67 15.15 2.89 -14.26
N GLY A 68 14.34 3.64 -13.50
CA GLY A 68 12.92 3.87 -13.80
C GLY A 68 11.98 2.69 -13.49
N ASN A 69 12.50 1.50 -13.18
CA ASN A 69 11.66 0.36 -12.85
C ASN A 69 11.06 0.45 -11.44
N PRO A 70 9.92 -0.24 -11.18
CA PRO A 70 9.33 -0.32 -9.84
C PRO A 70 10.28 -0.96 -8.82
N ARG A 71 10.26 -0.43 -7.60
CA ARG A 71 10.96 -0.97 -6.43
C ARG A 71 10.01 -1.77 -5.56
N THR A 72 10.57 -2.76 -4.88
CA THR A 72 9.87 -3.52 -3.85
C THR A 72 10.09 -2.87 -2.48
N MET A 73 9.03 -2.76 -1.69
CA MET A 73 9.07 -2.13 -0.36
C MET A 73 9.98 -2.82 0.66
N HIS A 74 10.25 -4.12 0.48
CA HIS A 74 11.06 -4.92 1.40
C HIS A 74 12.56 -4.90 1.07
N LEU A 75 12.96 -4.36 -0.08
CA LEU A 75 14.36 -4.40 -0.54
C LEU A 75 15.03 -3.02 -0.44
N GLU A 76 16.20 -2.98 0.19
CA GLU A 76 17.03 -1.78 0.23
C GLU A 76 17.66 -1.45 -1.12
N GLU A 77 17.87 -2.48 -1.94
CA GLU A 77 18.45 -2.40 -3.27
C GLU A 77 17.39 -2.62 -4.35
N CYS A 78 17.53 -1.92 -5.46
CA CYS A 78 16.67 -2.14 -6.61
C CYS A 78 16.92 -3.53 -7.20
N HIS A 79 15.89 -4.39 -7.20
CA HIS A 79 15.94 -5.74 -7.80
C HIS A 79 16.44 -5.73 -9.25
N TRP A 80 16.19 -4.64 -9.99
CA TRP A 80 16.52 -4.53 -11.41
C TRP A 80 17.95 -4.07 -11.70
N CYS A 81 18.53 -3.20 -10.87
CA CYS A 81 19.83 -2.58 -11.18
C CYS A 81 20.83 -2.52 -10.02
N GLY A 82 20.47 -3.09 -8.86
CA GLY A 82 21.33 -3.20 -7.69
C GLY A 82 21.64 -1.89 -6.98
N VAL A 83 21.09 -0.75 -7.41
CA VAL A 83 21.35 0.52 -6.71
C VAL A 83 20.68 0.50 -5.34
N ARG A 84 21.44 0.84 -4.30
CA ARG A 84 20.91 1.03 -2.95
C ARG A 84 20.24 2.39 -2.88
N SER A 85 18.97 2.40 -2.50
CA SER A 85 18.18 3.63 -2.42
C SER A 85 17.12 3.50 -1.34
N ARG A 86 17.53 3.37 -0.08
CA ARG A 86 16.69 3.85 1.02
C ARG A 86 17.02 5.34 1.20
N GLN A 87 16.02 6.20 0.99
CA GLN A 87 16.02 7.53 1.60
C GLN A 87 15.80 7.38 3.10
#